data_AF-A0A420VQJ9-F1
#
_entry.id   AF-A0A420VQJ9-F1
#
_cell.length_a   1.000
_cell.length_b   1.000
_cell.length_c   1.000
_cell.angle_alpha   90.00
_cell.angle_beta   90.00
_cell.angle_gamma   90.00
#
_symmetry.space_group_name_H-M   'P 1'
#
loop_
_entity.id
_entity.type
_entity.pdbx_description
1 polymer ?
#
loop_
_entity_poly.entity_id
_entity_poly.type
_entity_poly.pdbx_seq_one_letter_code
_entity_poly.pdbx_strand_id
1 'polypeptide(L)'
;MKENSTYHDGLEFNHLPESLRKNPFALPENYFSDLESKIIGQVKWMECKDESVFEVPEGYFDSLPDLVLSKIAEDSLKNKVALEGFTIPEQYAGILTEDIFHRISEENLKEKIQSDGFTVPTGYFQTLEQNITTDIAEAELKDIVSTEGFAVPVNYYSDLEASILARVTEEKLKDAIPAAGFDIPSHYFDNLSDKIIGAIQEAEQERDSTPIRHLGKQKKWYARYTVAASFTAMLALGGYWGYQYQQQNAFTQEQDKLAEEQLSQHLSEIPKQEIINYLSASASGDDIIYMSQYTDETNLPTKGFGTNISKQEIEDYLNYTL
;
A
#
# COMPACT_ATOMS: atom_id res chain seq x y z
N MET A 1 -8.07 -130.85 -62.94
CA MET A 1 -9.46 -131.23 -62.62
C MET A 1 -9.52 -131.68 -61.17
N LYS A 2 -10.60 -131.29 -60.48
CA LYS A 2 -10.99 -131.58 -59.08
C LYS A 2 -10.44 -130.61 -58.03
N GLU A 3 -11.19 -129.52 -57.88
CA GLU A 3 -11.32 -128.80 -56.61
C GLU A 3 -12.06 -129.71 -55.62
N ASN A 4 -11.50 -129.90 -54.43
CA ASN A 4 -12.18 -130.53 -53.31
C ASN A 4 -13.03 -129.47 -52.61
N SER A 5 -14.26 -129.32 -53.08
CA SER A 5 -15.29 -128.54 -52.40
C SER A 5 -15.74 -129.28 -51.15
N THR A 6 -15.17 -128.93 -50.00
CA THR A 6 -15.57 -129.44 -48.68
C THR A 6 -16.83 -128.70 -48.20
N TYR A 7 -17.94 -128.85 -48.90
CA TYR A 7 -19.26 -128.49 -48.37
C TYR A 7 -19.83 -129.70 -47.65
N HIS A 8 -19.77 -129.67 -46.33
CA HIS A 8 -20.53 -130.60 -45.50
C HIS A 8 -22.02 -130.21 -45.58
N ASP A 9 -22.72 -130.92 -46.47
CA ASP A 9 -24.17 -130.99 -46.52
C ASP A 9 -24.65 -131.80 -45.30
N GLY A 10 -24.93 -131.08 -44.22
CA GLY A 10 -25.33 -131.63 -42.93
C GLY A 10 -26.48 -130.84 -42.31
N LEU A 11 -27.37 -130.29 -43.15
CA LEU A 11 -28.60 -129.64 -42.70
C LEU A 11 -29.75 -130.63 -42.79
N GLU A 12 -29.80 -131.56 -41.84
CA GLU A 12 -31.03 -132.30 -41.59
C GLU A 12 -32.17 -131.32 -41.26
N PHE A 13 -33.34 -131.60 -41.85
CA PHE A 13 -34.50 -130.73 -41.99
C PHE A 13 -35.12 -130.16 -40.70
N ASN A 14 -34.59 -130.46 -39.50
CA ASN A 14 -35.12 -130.03 -38.21
C ASN A 14 -34.08 -129.54 -37.18
N HIS A 15 -32.80 -129.41 -37.56
CA HIS A 15 -31.74 -129.01 -36.63
C HIS A 15 -30.97 -127.79 -37.12
N LEU A 16 -31.58 -126.60 -36.99
CA LEU A 16 -30.82 -125.35 -37.05
C LEU A 16 -29.71 -125.41 -35.99
N PRO A 17 -28.44 -125.10 -36.34
CA PRO A 17 -27.35 -125.05 -35.37
C PRO A 17 -27.69 -124.06 -34.25
N GLU A 18 -27.29 -124.38 -33.02
CA GLU A 18 -27.67 -123.62 -31.82
C GLU A 18 -27.34 -122.11 -31.93
N SER A 19 -26.30 -121.78 -32.71
CA SER A 19 -25.86 -120.43 -33.03
C SER A 19 -26.87 -119.61 -33.84
N LEU A 20 -27.70 -120.23 -34.67
CA LEU A 20 -28.76 -119.57 -35.44
C LEU A 20 -30.11 -119.57 -34.71
N ARG A 21 -30.22 -120.30 -33.60
CA ARG A 21 -31.41 -120.34 -32.74
C ARG A 21 -31.39 -119.30 -31.61
N LYS A 22 -30.26 -118.64 -31.37
CA LYS A 22 -30.14 -117.55 -30.40
C LYS A 22 -30.07 -116.22 -31.14
N ASN A 23 -30.96 -115.29 -30.78
CA ASN A 23 -30.95 -113.94 -31.35
C ASN A 23 -29.62 -113.24 -30.99
N PRO A 24 -28.78 -112.85 -31.97
CA PRO A 24 -27.52 -112.17 -31.71
C PRO A 24 -27.70 -110.71 -31.25
N PHE A 25 -28.91 -110.17 -31.35
CA PHE A 25 -29.23 -108.82 -30.93
C PHE A 25 -29.69 -108.83 -29.47
N ALA A 26 -28.75 -108.56 -28.56
CA ALA A 26 -29.06 -108.25 -27.17
C ALA A 26 -29.52 -106.79 -27.08
N LEU A 27 -30.65 -106.57 -26.41
CA LEU A 27 -31.09 -105.22 -26.08
C LEU A 27 -30.44 -104.78 -24.76
N PRO A 28 -30.02 -103.51 -24.64
CA PRO A 28 -29.57 -102.96 -23.39
C PRO A 28 -30.63 -103.15 -22.29
N GLU A 29 -30.16 -103.33 -21.06
CA GLU A 29 -31.03 -103.33 -19.89
C GLU A 29 -31.84 -102.03 -19.86
N ASN A 30 -33.14 -102.12 -19.56
CA ASN A 30 -34.09 -101.01 -19.56
C ASN A 30 -34.35 -100.32 -20.91
N TYR A 31 -33.89 -100.88 -22.05
CA TYR A 31 -34.12 -100.29 -23.38
C TYR A 31 -35.58 -99.87 -23.61
N PHE A 32 -36.55 -100.77 -23.35
CA PHE A 32 -37.97 -100.47 -23.54
C PHE A 32 -38.60 -99.66 -22.40
N SER A 33 -38.08 -99.80 -21.18
CA SER A 33 -38.54 -99.02 -20.02
C SER A 33 -38.26 -97.53 -20.23
N ASP A 34 -37.07 -97.22 -20.75
CA ASP A 34 -36.60 -95.85 -20.91
C ASP A 34 -37.00 -95.25 -22.28
N LEU A 35 -37.41 -96.10 -23.22
CA LEU A 35 -37.77 -95.69 -24.59
C LEU A 35 -38.85 -94.63 -24.58
N GLU A 36 -39.93 -94.85 -23.81
CA GLU A 36 -41.03 -93.90 -23.70
C GLU A 36 -40.55 -92.53 -23.22
N SER A 37 -39.78 -92.51 -22.12
CA SER A 37 -39.25 -91.27 -21.54
C SER A 37 -38.27 -90.57 -22.49
N LYS A 38 -37.45 -91.34 -23.22
CA LYS A 38 -36.49 -90.81 -24.18
C LYS A 38 -37.16 -90.22 -25.42
N ILE A 39 -38.22 -90.86 -25.92
CA ILE A 39 -39.03 -90.33 -27.02
C ILE A 39 -39.77 -89.08 -26.55
N ILE A 40 -40.43 -89.10 -25.38
CA ILE A 40 -41.11 -87.91 -24.82
C ILE A 40 -40.12 -86.76 -24.65
N GLY A 41 -38.92 -87.05 -24.16
CA GLY A 41 -37.83 -86.06 -24.08
C GLY A 41 -37.51 -85.48 -25.45
N GLN A 42 -37.21 -86.33 -26.45
CA GLN A 42 -36.88 -85.85 -27.79
C GLN A 42 -38.01 -85.05 -28.46
N VAL A 43 -39.26 -85.45 -28.26
CA VAL A 43 -40.43 -84.71 -28.75
C VAL A 43 -40.54 -83.35 -28.09
N LYS A 44 -40.42 -83.28 -26.75
CA LYS A 44 -40.40 -81.99 -26.02
C LYS A 44 -39.26 -81.07 -26.46
N TRP A 45 -38.07 -81.62 -26.70
CA TRP A 45 -36.93 -80.87 -27.21
C TRP A 45 -37.13 -80.38 -28.64
N MET A 46 -37.87 -81.12 -29.47
CA MET A 46 -38.30 -80.66 -30.80
C MET A 46 -39.40 -79.59 -30.72
N GLU A 47 -40.33 -79.69 -29.77
CA GLU A 47 -41.36 -78.68 -29.52
C GLU A 47 -40.76 -77.36 -29.00
N CYS A 48 -39.68 -77.40 -28.21
CA CYS A 48 -39.00 -76.21 -27.69
C CYS A 48 -38.13 -75.44 -28.70
N LYS A 49 -38.09 -75.81 -29.99
CA LYS A 49 -37.16 -75.17 -30.95
C LYS A 49 -37.65 -73.86 -31.58
N ASP A 50 -38.91 -73.48 -31.40
CA ASP A 50 -39.48 -72.33 -32.14
C ASP A 50 -39.93 -71.16 -31.26
N GLU A 51 -39.79 -71.23 -29.93
CA GLU A 51 -40.09 -70.09 -29.05
C GLU A 51 -38.84 -69.67 -28.27
N SER A 52 -38.32 -68.48 -28.58
CA SER A 52 -37.32 -67.81 -27.76
C SER A 52 -37.96 -67.42 -26.43
N VAL A 53 -37.85 -68.28 -25.41
CA VAL A 53 -38.30 -68.01 -24.02
C VAL A 53 -37.58 -66.79 -23.40
N PHE A 54 -36.55 -66.29 -24.07
CA PHE A 54 -35.77 -65.13 -23.66
C PHE A 54 -35.97 -63.99 -24.65
N GLU A 55 -36.98 -63.16 -24.41
CA GLU A 55 -37.14 -61.89 -25.10
C GLU A 55 -36.19 -60.87 -24.47
N VAL A 56 -35.26 -60.36 -25.28
CA VAL A 56 -34.41 -59.26 -24.86
C VAL A 56 -35.22 -57.97 -24.98
N PRO A 57 -35.33 -57.15 -23.92
CA PRO A 57 -36.01 -55.87 -23.99
C PRO A 57 -35.48 -54.99 -25.13
N GLU A 58 -36.38 -54.28 -25.79
CA GLU A 58 -36.03 -53.32 -26.84
C GLU A 58 -34.99 -52.31 -26.31
N GLY A 59 -33.90 -52.10 -27.06
CA GLY A 59 -32.82 -51.19 -26.67
C GLY A 59 -31.83 -51.71 -25.61
N TYR A 60 -31.94 -52.98 -25.17
CA TYR A 60 -30.96 -53.58 -24.25
C TYR A 60 -29.54 -53.52 -24.81
N PHE A 61 -29.34 -53.95 -26.06
CA PHE A 61 -28.03 -53.95 -26.69
C PHE A 61 -27.55 -52.55 -27.09
N ASP A 62 -28.46 -51.60 -27.30
CA ASP A 62 -28.11 -50.20 -27.60
C ASP A 62 -27.59 -49.48 -26.35
N SER A 63 -28.16 -49.78 -25.18
CA SER A 63 -27.77 -49.19 -23.89
C SER A 63 -26.67 -49.97 -23.17
N LEU A 64 -26.38 -51.21 -23.57
CA LEU A 64 -25.36 -52.06 -22.95
C LEU A 64 -23.96 -51.44 -22.99
N PRO A 65 -23.47 -50.88 -24.12
CA PRO A 65 -22.15 -50.24 -24.16
C PRO A 65 -22.04 -49.10 -23.14
N ASP A 66 -23.06 -48.23 -23.08
CA ASP A 66 -23.09 -47.10 -22.16
C ASP A 66 -23.18 -47.56 -20.70
N LEU A 67 -23.97 -48.60 -20.42
CA LEU A 67 -24.11 -49.17 -19.09
C LEU A 67 -22.82 -49.83 -18.61
N VAL A 68 -22.12 -50.54 -19.51
CA VAL A 68 -20.82 -51.14 -19.23
C VAL A 68 -19.76 -50.05 -18.99
N LEU A 69 -19.71 -49.01 -19.83
CA LEU A 69 -18.79 -47.88 -19.64
C LEU A 69 -19.07 -47.14 -18.33
N SER A 70 -20.34 -46.91 -18.00
CA SER A 70 -20.76 -46.30 -16.74
C SER A 70 -20.35 -47.14 -15.54
N LYS A 71 -20.52 -48.47 -15.60
CA LYS A 71 -20.07 -49.39 -14.54
C LYS A 71 -18.56 -49.43 -14.37
N ILE A 72 -17.80 -49.43 -15.47
CA ILE A 72 -16.34 -49.37 -15.43
C ILE A 72 -15.89 -48.03 -14.83
N ALA A 73 -16.54 -46.92 -15.20
CA ALA A 73 -16.26 -45.61 -14.63
C ALA A 73 -16.56 -45.59 -13.12
N GLU A 74 -17.71 -46.11 -12.70
CA GLU A 74 -18.12 -46.24 -11.29
C GLU A 74 -17.08 -47.03 -10.48
N ASP A 75 -16.66 -48.20 -10.95
CA ASP A 75 -15.66 -49.04 -10.27
C ASP A 75 -14.28 -48.36 -10.25
N SER A 76 -13.91 -47.65 -11.31
CA SER A 76 -12.66 -46.88 -11.35
C SER A 76 -12.63 -45.71 -10.35
N LEU A 77 -13.80 -45.13 -10.06
CA LEU A 77 -13.96 -44.04 -9.10
C LEU A 77 -14.00 -44.57 -7.67
N LYS A 78 -14.70 -45.68 -7.40
CA LYS A 78 -14.70 -46.33 -6.08
C LYS A 78 -13.30 -46.67 -5.58
N ASN A 79 -12.41 -47.10 -6.48
CA ASN A 79 -11.03 -47.41 -6.13
C ASN A 79 -10.16 -46.16 -5.87
N LYS A 80 -10.61 -44.97 -6.28
CA LYS A 80 -9.87 -43.69 -6.13
C LYS A 80 -10.37 -42.82 -4.99
N VAL A 81 -11.58 -43.06 -4.48
CA VAL A 81 -12.17 -42.28 -3.39
C VAL A 81 -12.14 -43.12 -2.12
N ALA A 82 -11.25 -42.78 -1.18
CA ALA A 82 -11.07 -43.52 0.07
C ALA A 82 -12.18 -43.27 1.12
N LEU A 83 -13.09 -42.33 0.86
CA LEU A 83 -14.19 -41.93 1.73
C LEU A 83 -15.52 -42.34 1.09
N GLU A 84 -16.39 -43.02 1.84
CA GLU A 84 -17.74 -43.31 1.38
C GLU A 84 -18.54 -42.01 1.24
N GLY A 85 -18.66 -41.52 -0.01
CA GLY A 85 -19.53 -40.41 -0.36
C GLY A 85 -18.87 -39.38 -1.27
N PHE A 86 -19.71 -38.68 -2.04
CA PHE A 86 -19.30 -37.52 -2.81
C PHE A 86 -19.18 -36.32 -1.86
N THR A 87 -17.98 -36.07 -1.34
CA THR A 87 -17.70 -34.83 -0.62
C THR A 87 -17.51 -33.71 -1.62
N ILE A 88 -18.24 -32.62 -1.42
CA ILE A 88 -18.03 -31.39 -2.19
C ILE A 88 -16.61 -30.87 -1.88
N PRO A 89 -15.82 -30.44 -2.89
CA PRO A 89 -14.50 -29.87 -2.66
C PRO A 89 -14.53 -28.70 -1.67
N GLU A 90 -13.45 -28.56 -0.90
CA GLU A 90 -13.26 -27.40 -0.03
C GLU A 90 -13.42 -26.12 -0.87
N GLN A 91 -14.17 -25.14 -0.34
CA GLN A 91 -14.49 -23.86 -1.01
C GLN A 91 -15.47 -23.90 -2.19
N TYR A 92 -15.90 -25.05 -2.71
CA TYR A 92 -16.88 -25.11 -3.81
C TYR A 92 -18.17 -24.36 -3.49
N ALA A 93 -18.71 -24.50 -2.27
CA ALA A 93 -19.93 -23.79 -1.87
C ALA A 93 -19.73 -22.26 -1.80
N GLY A 94 -18.52 -21.81 -1.43
CA GLY A 94 -18.15 -20.40 -1.44
C GLY A 94 -18.05 -19.83 -2.85
N ILE A 95 -17.33 -20.53 -3.72
CA ILE A 95 -17.16 -20.16 -5.14
C ILE A 95 -18.50 -20.16 -5.87
N LEU A 96 -19.35 -21.19 -5.65
CA LEU A 96 -20.68 -21.26 -6.24
C LEU A 96 -21.54 -20.06 -5.84
N THR A 97 -21.48 -19.65 -4.58
CA THR A 97 -22.25 -18.50 -4.09
C THR A 97 -21.79 -17.21 -4.78
N GLU A 98 -20.48 -17.02 -4.89
CA GLU A 98 -19.89 -15.88 -5.58
C GLU A 98 -20.25 -15.86 -7.08
N ASP A 99 -20.15 -16.99 -7.76
CA ASP A 99 -20.50 -17.15 -9.17
C ASP A 99 -21.99 -16.86 -9.42
N ILE A 100 -22.87 -17.31 -8.51
CA ILE A 100 -24.31 -17.02 -8.57
C ILE A 100 -24.54 -15.51 -8.41
N PHE A 101 -23.90 -14.87 -7.43
CA PHE A 101 -24.02 -13.42 -7.24
C PHE A 101 -23.50 -12.64 -8.44
N HIS A 102 -22.36 -13.04 -9.02
CA HIS A 102 -21.83 -12.46 -10.24
C HIS A 102 -22.82 -12.56 -11.40
N ARG A 103 -23.36 -13.76 -11.67
CA ARG A 103 -24.35 -13.96 -12.74
C ARG A 103 -25.61 -13.13 -12.55
N ILE A 104 -26.16 -13.11 -11.34
CA ILE A 104 -27.33 -12.29 -11.00
C ILE A 104 -27.01 -10.80 -11.23
N SER A 105 -25.84 -10.34 -10.80
CA SER A 105 -25.43 -8.95 -11.01
C SER A 105 -25.28 -8.62 -12.49
N GLU A 106 -24.69 -9.51 -13.28
CA GLU A 106 -24.50 -9.36 -14.71
C GLU A 106 -25.84 -9.30 -15.46
N GLU A 107 -26.76 -10.21 -15.15
CA GLU A 107 -28.12 -10.23 -15.74
C GLU A 107 -28.89 -8.95 -15.40
N ASN A 108 -28.85 -8.51 -14.14
CA ASN A 108 -29.48 -7.25 -13.72
C ASN A 108 -28.89 -6.02 -14.42
N LEU A 109 -27.58 -6.02 -14.71
CA LEU A 109 -26.93 -4.95 -15.46
C LEU A 109 -27.35 -4.99 -16.92
N LYS A 110 -27.37 -6.17 -17.55
CA LYS A 110 -27.81 -6.33 -18.95
C LYS A 110 -29.27 -5.94 -19.16
N GLU A 111 -30.15 -6.15 -18.18
CA GLU A 111 -31.54 -5.69 -18.27
C GLU A 111 -31.66 -4.16 -18.23
N LYS A 112 -30.80 -3.50 -17.44
CA LYS A 112 -30.86 -2.05 -17.23
C LYS A 112 -30.12 -1.24 -18.30
N ILE A 113 -29.24 -1.85 -19.09
CA ILE A 113 -28.37 -1.15 -20.04
C ILE A 113 -28.74 -1.58 -21.48
N GLN A 114 -29.08 -0.61 -22.34
CA GLN A 114 -29.52 -0.84 -23.73
C GLN A 114 -28.39 -1.15 -24.74
N SER A 115 -27.13 -1.04 -24.34
CA SER A 115 -25.94 -1.37 -25.15
C SER A 115 -24.79 -1.75 -24.24
N ASP A 116 -23.83 -2.57 -24.68
CA ASP A 116 -22.61 -2.94 -23.95
C ASP A 116 -21.90 -1.68 -23.41
N GLY A 117 -22.22 -1.32 -22.15
CA GLY A 117 -22.28 0.05 -21.68
C GLY A 117 -20.97 0.62 -21.17
N PHE A 118 -19.87 0.38 -21.88
CA PHE A 118 -18.61 1.05 -21.61
C PHE A 118 -18.22 1.89 -22.82
N THR A 119 -18.80 3.08 -22.89
CA THR A 119 -18.27 4.12 -23.78
C THR A 119 -17.15 4.82 -23.05
N VAL A 120 -15.96 4.73 -23.61
CA VAL A 120 -14.83 5.49 -23.11
C VAL A 120 -15.15 6.98 -23.31
N PRO A 121 -14.97 7.83 -22.28
CA PRO A 121 -15.16 9.27 -22.44
C PRO A 121 -14.39 9.81 -23.63
N THR A 122 -15.03 10.70 -24.39
CA THR A 122 -14.40 11.38 -25.52
C THR A 122 -13.10 12.06 -25.07
N GLY A 123 -11.97 11.70 -25.68
CA GLY A 123 -10.66 12.27 -25.34
C GLY A 123 -9.88 11.54 -24.24
N TYR A 124 -10.42 10.48 -23.62
CA TYR A 124 -9.70 9.67 -22.62
C TYR A 124 -8.33 9.21 -23.13
N PHE A 125 -8.28 8.61 -24.32
CA PHE A 125 -7.02 8.13 -24.90
C PHE A 125 -6.08 9.26 -25.35
N GLN A 126 -6.60 10.47 -25.57
CA GLN A 126 -5.79 11.63 -25.93
C GLN A 126 -5.04 12.19 -24.70
N THR A 127 -5.65 12.10 -23.52
CA THR A 127 -5.05 12.58 -22.27
C THR A 127 -4.38 11.46 -21.47
N LEU A 128 -4.66 10.18 -21.78
CA LEU A 128 -4.14 9.03 -21.05
C LEU A 128 -2.62 9.02 -20.97
N GLU A 129 -1.92 9.25 -22.08
CA GLU A 129 -0.45 9.27 -22.11
C GLU A 129 0.09 10.38 -21.21
N GLN A 130 -0.48 11.59 -21.34
CA GLN A 130 -0.09 12.73 -20.51
C GLN A 130 -0.34 12.45 -19.02
N ASN A 131 -1.49 11.87 -18.68
CA ASN A 131 -1.82 11.54 -17.30
C ASN A 131 -0.86 10.49 -16.73
N ILE A 132 -0.59 9.41 -17.46
CA ILE A 132 0.36 8.36 -17.03
C ILE A 132 1.75 8.97 -16.78
N THR A 133 2.26 9.80 -17.69
CA THR A 133 3.56 10.45 -17.50
C THR A 133 3.57 11.42 -16.31
N THR A 134 2.46 12.11 -16.07
CA THR A 134 2.31 13.03 -14.94
C THR A 134 2.27 12.26 -13.63
N ASP A 135 1.52 11.16 -13.56
CA ASP A 135 1.40 10.31 -12.38
C ASP A 135 2.74 9.65 -12.03
N ILE A 136 3.48 9.17 -13.04
CA ILE A 136 4.83 8.62 -12.85
C ILE A 136 5.77 9.70 -12.31
N ALA A 137 5.77 10.89 -12.92
CA ALA A 137 6.61 12.00 -12.47
C ALA A 137 6.24 12.44 -11.04
N GLU A 138 4.96 12.47 -10.68
CA GLU A 138 4.51 12.76 -9.31
C GLU A 138 4.99 11.71 -8.32
N ALA A 139 4.88 10.43 -8.67
CA ALA A 139 5.36 9.34 -7.82
C ALA A 139 6.87 9.42 -7.59
N GLU A 140 7.67 9.64 -8.64
CA GLU A 140 9.12 9.83 -8.54
C GLU A 140 9.49 11.07 -7.71
N LEU A 141 8.73 12.16 -7.83
CA LEU A 141 8.96 13.37 -7.04
C LEU A 141 8.64 13.16 -5.56
N LYS A 142 7.60 12.38 -5.21
CA LYS A 142 7.27 12.04 -3.81
C LYS A 142 8.35 11.21 -3.14
N ASP A 143 9.05 10.36 -3.88
CA ASP A 143 10.20 9.61 -3.35
C ASP A 143 11.40 10.51 -3.01
N ILE A 144 11.54 11.64 -3.74
CA ILE A 144 12.65 12.59 -3.56
C ILE A 144 12.31 13.67 -2.52
N VAL A 145 11.05 14.10 -2.46
CA VAL A 145 10.57 15.19 -1.59
C VAL A 145 9.58 14.63 -0.58
N SER A 146 10.07 14.25 0.61
CA SER A 146 9.22 13.72 1.69
C SER A 146 8.29 14.74 2.35
N THR A 147 8.40 16.03 2.02
CA THR A 147 7.54 17.07 2.60
C THR A 147 6.35 17.32 1.70
N GLU A 148 5.15 17.00 2.18
CA GLU A 148 3.91 17.41 1.54
C GLU A 148 3.81 18.94 1.51
N GLY A 149 4.12 19.54 0.37
CA GLY A 149 3.79 20.93 0.09
C GLY A 149 4.94 21.78 -0.44
N PHE A 150 4.55 22.81 -1.19
CA PHE A 150 5.43 23.92 -1.54
C PHE A 150 5.69 24.73 -0.27
N ALA A 151 6.90 24.66 0.26
CA ALA A 151 7.32 25.54 1.33
C ALA A 151 7.20 26.99 0.85
N VAL A 152 6.43 27.79 1.57
CA VAL A 152 6.29 29.22 1.27
C VAL A 152 7.68 29.87 1.38
N PRO A 153 8.13 30.62 0.36
CA PRO A 153 9.43 31.28 0.38
C PRO A 153 9.63 32.12 1.65
N VAL A 154 10.86 32.14 2.16
CA VAL A 154 11.24 33.01 3.28
C VAL A 154 10.90 34.45 2.86
N ASN A 155 10.00 35.10 3.62
CA ASN A 155 9.45 36.45 3.41
C ASN A 155 8.23 36.61 2.48
N TYR A 156 7.64 35.55 1.93
CA TYR A 156 6.43 35.66 1.07
C TYR A 156 5.33 36.55 1.66
N TYR A 157 5.01 36.36 2.94
CA TYR A 157 3.95 37.14 3.60
C TYR A 157 4.34 38.60 3.81
N SER A 158 5.61 38.88 4.12
CA SER A 158 6.11 40.26 4.27
C SER A 158 6.11 40.98 2.92
N ASP A 159 6.52 40.30 1.85
CA ASP A 159 6.57 40.85 0.50
C ASP A 159 5.16 41.07 -0.06
N LEU A 160 4.25 40.12 0.22
CA LEU A 160 2.84 40.24 -0.13
C LEU A 160 2.23 41.46 0.57
N GLU A 161 2.41 41.62 1.87
CA GLU A 161 1.91 42.78 2.62
C GLU A 161 2.43 44.09 2.04
N ALA A 162 3.75 44.18 1.82
CA ALA A 162 4.37 45.35 1.22
C ALA A 162 3.80 45.65 -0.18
N SER A 163 3.59 44.61 -1.00
CA SER A 163 3.02 44.76 -2.35
C SER A 163 1.58 45.24 -2.35
N ILE A 164 0.74 44.75 -1.43
CA ILE A 164 -0.65 45.17 -1.29
C ILE A 164 -0.68 46.64 -0.85
N LEU A 165 0.10 47.01 0.16
CA LEU A 165 0.17 48.39 0.64
C LEU A 165 0.65 49.33 -0.46
N ALA A 166 1.70 48.97 -1.20
CA ALA A 166 2.18 49.75 -2.34
C ALA A 166 1.06 49.97 -3.38
N ARG A 167 0.34 48.91 -3.74
CA ARG A 167 -0.74 48.98 -4.73
C ARG A 167 -1.92 49.83 -4.26
N VAL A 168 -2.32 49.71 -3.00
CA VAL A 168 -3.36 50.56 -2.38
C VAL A 168 -2.92 52.03 -2.35
N THR A 169 -1.64 52.31 -2.03
CA THR A 169 -1.13 53.68 -2.05
C THR A 169 -1.06 54.26 -3.45
N GLU A 170 -0.70 53.47 -4.46
CA GLU A 170 -0.68 53.88 -5.86
C GLU A 170 -2.09 54.24 -6.35
N GLU A 171 -3.08 53.43 -6.01
CA GLU A 171 -4.49 53.68 -6.36
C GLU A 171 -5.01 54.96 -5.71
N LYS A 172 -4.75 55.17 -4.41
CA LYS A 172 -5.10 56.41 -3.71
C LYS A 172 -4.40 57.65 -4.28
N LEU A 173 -3.15 57.51 -4.72
CA LEU A 173 -2.40 58.59 -5.36
C LEU A 173 -2.98 58.96 -6.72
N LYS A 174 -3.43 57.97 -7.51
CA LYS A 174 -4.11 58.20 -8.79
C LYS A 174 -5.44 58.94 -8.61
N ASP A 175 -6.18 58.65 -7.54
CA ASP A 175 -7.42 59.37 -7.24
C ASP A 175 -7.18 60.81 -6.76
N ALA A 176 -6.08 61.04 -6.04
CA ALA A 176 -5.74 62.36 -5.50
C ALA A 176 -5.07 63.31 -6.52
N ILE A 177 -4.47 62.77 -7.59
CA ILE A 177 -3.70 63.54 -8.57
C ILE A 177 -4.34 63.40 -9.97
N PRO A 178 -5.09 64.41 -10.44
CA PRO A 178 -5.81 64.34 -11.72
C PRO A 178 -4.91 64.46 -12.97
N ALA A 179 -3.62 64.72 -12.82
CA ALA A 179 -2.68 64.87 -13.93
C ALA A 179 -1.44 63.98 -13.74
N ALA A 180 -1.19 63.09 -14.69
CA ALA A 180 0.01 62.27 -14.73
C ALA A 180 1.24 63.14 -15.06
N GLY A 181 2.00 63.54 -14.04
CA GLY A 181 3.26 64.25 -14.23
C GLY A 181 3.81 64.87 -12.96
N PHE A 182 5.14 65.02 -12.90
CA PHE A 182 5.80 65.91 -11.96
C PHE A 182 5.86 67.30 -12.61
N ASP A 183 5.04 68.22 -12.11
CA ASP A 183 5.13 69.62 -12.56
C ASP A 183 6.17 70.36 -11.72
N ILE A 184 7.02 71.12 -12.39
CA ILE A 184 8.10 71.85 -11.75
C ILE A 184 7.55 73.24 -11.42
N PRO A 185 7.78 73.79 -10.20
CA PRO A 185 7.34 75.14 -9.87
C PRO A 185 7.78 76.15 -10.92
N SER A 186 6.89 77.08 -11.29
CA SER A 186 7.26 78.14 -12.23
C SER A 186 8.49 78.90 -11.72
N HIS A 187 9.44 79.17 -12.62
CA HIS A 187 10.71 79.83 -12.30
C HIS A 187 11.65 79.04 -11.37
N TYR A 188 11.48 77.72 -11.23
CA TYR A 188 12.42 76.88 -10.47
C TYR A 188 13.86 77.01 -10.99
N PHE A 189 14.07 76.89 -12.31
CA PHE A 189 15.39 76.99 -12.91
C PHE A 189 15.93 78.42 -12.97
N ASP A 190 15.04 79.42 -13.04
CA ASP A 190 15.44 80.83 -13.06
C ASP A 190 16.06 81.24 -11.72
N ASN A 191 15.41 80.84 -10.61
CA ASN A 191 15.85 81.20 -9.25
C ASN A 191 16.90 80.23 -8.67
N LEU A 192 17.13 79.07 -9.30
CA LEU A 192 18.08 78.07 -8.83
C LEU A 192 19.51 78.61 -8.82
N SER A 193 19.88 79.35 -9.87
CA SER A 193 21.21 79.97 -9.98
C SER A 193 21.45 80.97 -8.86
N ASP A 194 20.50 81.87 -8.63
CA ASP A 194 20.58 82.89 -7.59
C ASP A 194 20.58 82.27 -6.19
N LYS A 195 19.80 81.21 -5.98
CA LYS A 195 19.74 80.48 -4.70
C LYS A 195 21.04 79.72 -4.40
N ILE A 196 21.69 79.15 -5.42
CA ILE A 196 23.01 78.51 -5.25
C ILE A 196 24.06 79.57 -4.90
N ILE A 197 24.08 80.71 -5.60
CA ILE A 197 25.04 81.80 -5.32
C ILE A 197 24.84 82.38 -3.92
N GLY A 198 23.58 82.61 -3.52
CA GLY A 198 23.24 83.08 -2.17
C GLY A 198 23.65 82.08 -1.09
N ALA A 199 23.39 80.78 -1.29
CA ALA A 199 23.80 79.74 -0.34
C ALA A 199 25.32 79.59 -0.22
N ILE A 200 26.08 79.82 -1.31
CA ILE A 200 27.55 79.84 -1.28
C ILE A 200 28.06 81.06 -0.50
N GLN A 201 27.46 82.24 -0.69
CA GLN A 201 27.85 83.45 0.03
C GLN A 201 27.51 83.41 1.53
N GLU A 202 26.33 82.88 1.89
CA GLU A 202 25.95 82.68 3.30
C GLU A 202 26.87 81.66 3.98
N ALA A 203 27.26 80.59 3.28
CA ALA A 203 28.23 79.60 3.78
C ALA A 203 29.67 80.14 3.93
N GLU A 204 30.03 81.23 3.23
CA GLU A 204 31.31 81.92 3.41
C GLU A 204 31.27 82.91 4.59
N GLN A 205 30.13 83.57 4.84
CA GLN A 205 29.99 84.53 5.96
C GLN A 205 29.96 83.88 7.36
N GLU A 206 29.49 82.64 7.48
CA GLU A 206 29.48 81.92 8.78
C GLU A 206 30.85 81.35 9.19
N ARG A 207 31.84 81.31 8.28
CA ARG A 207 33.18 80.76 8.57
C ARG A 207 34.11 81.69 9.34
N ASP A 208 33.83 82.98 9.38
CA ASP A 208 34.74 83.99 9.98
C ASP A 208 34.47 84.31 11.45
N SER A 209 33.46 83.73 12.12
CA SER A 209 33.11 84.16 13.48
C SER A 209 32.78 83.07 14.51
N THR A 210 33.02 81.78 14.24
CA THR A 210 32.87 80.75 15.29
C THR A 210 34.15 80.61 16.13
N PRO A 211 34.19 81.06 17.40
CA PRO A 211 35.34 80.81 18.26
C PRO A 211 35.45 79.32 18.55
N ILE A 212 36.55 78.71 18.12
CA ILE A 212 36.88 77.30 18.39
C ILE A 212 37.06 77.11 19.90
N ARG A 213 36.03 76.60 20.59
CA ARG A 213 36.14 76.17 21.99
C ARG A 213 36.52 74.69 22.05
N HIS A 214 37.74 74.43 22.51
CA HIS A 214 38.18 73.08 22.85
C HIS A 214 37.41 72.57 24.09
N LEU A 215 36.71 71.45 23.94
CA LEU A 215 36.07 70.75 25.05
C LEU A 215 37.14 69.98 25.84
N GLY A 216 37.39 70.39 27.08
CA GLY A 216 38.28 69.69 28.00
C GLY A 216 37.75 68.29 28.34
N LYS A 217 38.67 67.34 28.55
CA LYS A 217 38.37 65.91 28.80
C LYS A 217 37.33 65.73 29.92
N GLN A 218 36.26 64.98 29.62
CA GLN A 218 35.16 64.67 30.54
C GLN A 218 35.66 63.90 31.78
N LYS A 219 35.32 64.39 32.97
CA LYS A 219 35.76 63.84 34.26
C LYS A 219 34.91 62.61 34.60
N LYS A 220 35.54 61.41 34.61
CA LYS A 220 34.94 60.06 34.70
C LYS A 220 34.12 59.71 35.97
N TRP A 221 33.76 60.68 36.82
CA TRP A 221 33.13 60.37 38.12
C TRP A 221 31.61 60.18 38.05
N TYR A 222 30.93 60.73 37.03
CA TYR A 222 29.48 60.57 36.84
C TYR A 222 29.06 59.18 36.33
N ALA A 223 29.95 58.47 35.63
CA ALA A 223 29.65 57.14 35.06
C ALA A 223 29.39 56.04 36.12
N ARG A 224 29.76 56.28 37.38
CA ARG A 224 29.55 55.31 38.47
C ARG A 224 28.13 55.36 39.06
N TYR A 225 27.47 56.51 38.97
CA TYR A 225 26.12 56.70 39.51
C TYR A 225 25.04 56.33 38.49
N THR A 226 25.33 56.43 37.19
CA THR A 226 24.39 56.06 36.12
C THR A 226 24.07 54.58 36.10
N VAL A 227 25.08 53.73 36.37
CA VAL A 227 24.91 52.26 36.41
C VAL A 227 23.99 51.86 37.57
N ALA A 228 24.17 52.44 38.76
CA ALA A 228 23.29 52.15 39.89
C ALA A 228 21.85 52.58 39.63
N ALA A 229 21.64 53.79 39.07
CA ALA A 229 20.31 54.29 38.75
C ALA A 229 19.59 53.42 37.70
N SER A 230 20.28 52.97 36.65
CA SER A 230 19.69 52.09 35.63
C SER A 230 19.28 50.74 36.20
N PHE A 231 20.10 50.13 37.07
CA PHE A 231 19.73 48.89 37.74
C PHE A 231 18.52 49.07 38.67
N THR A 232 18.44 50.17 39.42
CA THR A 232 17.27 50.44 40.26
C THR A 232 16.00 50.69 39.44
N ALA A 233 16.10 51.37 38.29
CA ALA A 233 14.97 51.58 37.40
C ALA A 233 14.51 50.27 36.73
N MET A 234 15.44 49.42 36.33
CA MET A 234 15.14 48.14 35.69
C MET A 234 14.47 47.16 36.66
N LEU A 235 14.93 47.11 37.91
CA LEU A 235 14.30 46.31 38.97
C LEU A 235 12.92 46.86 39.36
N ALA A 236 12.75 48.18 39.40
CA ALA A 236 11.46 48.80 39.69
C ALA A 236 10.42 48.52 38.59
N LEU A 237 10.82 48.60 37.31
CA LEU A 237 9.94 48.28 36.18
C LEU A 237 9.61 46.78 36.12
N GLY A 238 10.59 45.91 36.33
CA GLY A 238 10.39 44.46 36.38
C GLY A 238 9.47 44.01 37.51
N GLY A 239 9.61 44.60 38.71
CA GLY A 239 8.73 44.32 39.84
C GLY A 239 7.30 44.80 39.63
N TYR A 240 7.10 45.96 38.99
CA TYR A 240 5.77 46.50 38.70
C TYR A 240 5.02 45.66 37.66
N TRP A 241 5.68 45.23 36.59
CA TRP A 241 5.09 44.33 35.59
C TRP A 241 4.87 42.91 36.13
N GLY A 242 5.78 42.38 36.97
CA GLY A 242 5.62 41.07 37.60
C GLY A 242 4.41 40.99 38.55
N TYR A 243 4.18 42.05 39.34
CA TYR A 243 3.01 42.12 40.22
C TYR A 243 1.68 42.23 39.46
N GLN A 244 1.67 42.91 38.30
CA GLN A 244 0.48 43.01 37.45
C GLN A 244 0.18 41.69 36.72
N TYR A 245 1.20 40.94 36.30
CA TYR A 245 1.05 39.64 35.64
C TYR A 245 0.45 38.56 36.58
N GLN A 246 0.71 38.65 37.88
CA GLN A 246 0.21 37.69 38.86
C GLN A 246 -1.31 37.80 39.12
N GLN A 247 -1.94 38.97 38.92
CA GLN A 247 -3.39 39.12 39.09
C GLN A 247 -4.22 38.70 37.86
N GLN A 248 -3.60 38.52 36.69
CA GLN A 248 -4.32 38.20 35.44
C GLN A 248 -4.42 36.69 35.14
N ASN A 249 -3.61 35.85 35.80
CA ASN A 249 -3.49 34.41 35.49
C ASN A 249 -4.24 33.45 36.44
N ALA A 250 -5.30 33.90 37.12
CA ALA A 250 -6.18 32.97 37.87
C ALA A 250 -7.14 32.15 36.96
N PHE A 251 -7.02 32.23 35.63
CA PHE A 251 -7.92 31.56 34.66
C PHE A 251 -7.23 30.51 33.76
N THR A 252 -5.91 30.32 33.85
CA THR A 252 -5.15 29.51 32.87
C THR A 252 -4.32 28.38 33.51
N GLN A 253 -4.77 27.83 34.64
CA GLN A 253 -3.98 26.82 35.38
C GLN A 253 -4.30 25.35 35.04
N GLU A 254 -5.29 25.07 34.19
CA GLU A 254 -5.63 23.68 33.80
C GLU A 254 -5.05 23.26 32.44
N GLN A 255 -4.66 24.20 31.58
CA GLN A 255 -4.28 23.88 30.19
C GLN A 255 -2.77 23.58 30.03
N ASP A 256 -1.91 24.19 30.85
CA ASP A 256 -0.45 24.01 30.74
C ASP A 256 0.06 22.66 31.25
N LYS A 257 -0.66 22.00 32.17
CA LYS A 257 -0.25 20.68 32.69
C LYS A 257 -0.38 19.56 31.65
N LEU A 258 -1.35 19.66 30.75
CA LEU A 258 -1.56 18.68 29.68
C LEU A 258 -0.47 18.79 28.60
N ALA A 259 -0.03 20.01 28.31
CA ALA A 259 1.00 20.28 27.30
C ALA A 259 2.40 19.82 27.76
N GLU A 260 2.76 20.01 29.03
CA GLU A 260 4.03 19.49 29.58
C GLU A 260 4.07 17.96 29.64
N GLU A 261 2.94 17.30 29.94
CA GLU A 261 2.85 15.83 29.97
C GLU A 261 2.97 15.24 28.56
N GLN A 262 2.33 15.84 27.55
CA GLN A 262 2.47 15.42 26.15
C GLN A 262 3.86 15.71 25.57
N LEU A 263 4.47 16.85 25.92
CA LEU A 263 5.82 17.19 25.48
C LEU A 263 6.86 16.24 26.07
N SER A 264 6.77 15.93 27.36
CA SER A 264 7.69 14.99 28.02
C SER A 264 7.55 13.57 27.47
N GLN A 265 6.35 13.15 27.09
CA GLN A 265 6.12 11.87 26.40
C GLN A 265 6.76 11.87 24.99
N HIS A 266 6.58 12.93 24.20
CA HIS A 266 7.16 13.07 22.87
C HIS A 266 8.70 13.16 22.88
N LEU A 267 9.30 13.79 23.89
CA LEU A 267 10.76 13.86 24.03
C LEU A 267 11.39 12.52 24.42
N SER A 268 10.61 11.63 25.07
CA SER A 268 11.07 10.29 25.45
C SER A 268 11.04 9.28 24.29
N GLU A 269 10.25 9.56 23.25
CA GLU A 269 10.10 8.72 22.06
C GLU A 269 11.08 9.05 20.93
N ILE A 270 11.87 10.12 21.04
CA ILE A 270 12.85 10.47 20.00
C ILE A 270 13.93 9.38 19.97
N PRO A 271 14.08 8.64 18.85
CA PRO A 271 15.07 7.58 18.77
C PRO A 271 16.47 8.18 18.82
N LYS A 272 17.39 7.51 19.53
CA LYS A 272 18.77 8.00 19.76
C LYS A 272 19.49 8.38 18.45
N GLN A 273 19.17 7.68 17.35
CA GLN A 273 19.72 7.94 16.03
C GLN A 273 19.32 9.32 15.46
N GLU A 274 18.09 9.78 15.73
CA GLU A 274 17.57 11.09 15.30
C GLU A 274 18.32 12.22 16.01
N ILE A 275 18.58 12.03 17.32
CA ILE A 275 19.33 12.98 18.15
C ILE A 275 20.78 13.08 17.63
N ILE A 276 21.40 11.95 17.30
CA ILE A 276 22.74 11.90 16.74
C ILE A 276 22.77 12.61 15.37
N ASN A 277 21.79 12.34 14.51
CA ASN A 277 21.72 12.97 13.18
C ASN A 277 21.51 14.48 13.30
N TYR A 278 20.60 14.93 14.17
CA TYR A 278 20.36 16.35 14.41
C TYR A 278 21.60 17.06 14.96
N LEU A 279 22.28 16.46 15.94
CA LEU A 279 23.53 17.00 16.47
C LEU A 279 24.65 16.98 15.42
N SER A 280 24.73 15.96 14.56
CA SER A 280 25.73 15.91 13.48
C SER A 280 25.47 16.94 12.38
N ALA A 281 24.20 17.28 12.12
CA ALA A 281 23.80 18.27 11.13
C ALA A 281 23.92 19.71 11.65
N SER A 282 23.82 19.91 12.97
CA SER A 282 23.93 21.22 13.62
C SER A 282 25.32 21.52 14.19
N ALA A 283 26.20 20.51 14.29
CA ALA A 283 27.57 20.68 14.78
C ALA A 283 28.48 21.30 13.71
N SER A 284 29.29 22.29 14.11
CA SER A 284 30.35 22.82 13.25
C SER A 284 31.51 21.83 13.15
N GLY A 285 32.34 21.93 12.10
CA GLY A 285 33.43 20.97 11.85
C GLY A 285 34.42 20.79 13.02
N ASP A 286 34.59 21.83 13.85
CA ASP A 286 35.42 21.77 15.06
C ASP A 286 34.71 21.02 16.21
N ASP A 287 33.39 21.12 16.31
CA ASP A 287 32.59 20.43 17.34
C ASP A 287 32.59 18.92 17.12
N ILE A 288 32.58 18.46 15.86
CA ILE A 288 32.64 17.04 15.50
C ILE A 288 33.97 16.41 15.93
N ILE A 289 35.08 17.14 15.79
CA ILE A 289 36.41 16.68 16.25
C ILE A 289 36.43 16.55 17.78
N TYR A 290 35.85 17.53 18.48
CA TYR A 290 35.75 17.48 19.95
C TYR A 290 34.90 16.31 20.44
N MET A 291 33.77 16.03 19.78
CA MET A 291 32.90 14.91 20.17
C MET A 291 33.53 13.53 19.89
N SER A 292 34.37 13.41 18.85
CA SER A 292 35.08 12.16 18.53
C SER A 292 36.10 11.71 19.59
N GLN A 293 36.53 12.61 20.47
CA GLN A 293 37.43 12.28 21.57
C GLN A 293 36.73 11.60 22.76
N TYR A 294 35.38 11.60 22.77
CA TYR A 294 34.55 11.07 23.85
C TYR A 294 33.62 9.92 23.41
N THR A 295 33.84 9.33 22.24
CA THR A 295 33.02 8.24 21.69
C THR A 295 33.37 6.85 22.24
N ASP A 296 34.53 6.67 22.86
CA ASP A 296 34.87 5.41 23.55
C ASP A 296 34.18 5.34 24.92
N GLU A 297 33.36 4.32 25.13
CA GLU A 297 32.54 4.11 26.35
C GLU A 297 33.36 4.07 27.66
N THR A 298 34.69 3.87 27.57
CA THR A 298 35.60 3.85 28.73
C THR A 298 36.02 5.25 29.21
N ASN A 299 35.78 6.31 28.43
CA ASN A 299 36.16 7.69 28.73
C ASN A 299 34.97 8.64 28.90
N LEU A 300 33.74 8.12 28.96
CA LEU A 300 32.57 8.92 29.34
C LEU A 300 32.76 9.41 30.79
N PRO A 301 32.78 10.74 31.04
CA PRO A 301 32.89 11.23 32.40
C PRO A 301 31.62 10.83 33.16
N THR A 302 31.76 9.93 34.13
CA THR A 302 30.66 9.48 35.02
C THR A 302 30.05 10.60 35.87
N LYS A 303 30.56 11.83 35.74
CA LYS A 303 29.97 13.07 36.26
C LYS A 303 29.89 14.04 35.09
N GLY A 304 28.67 14.49 34.79
CA GLY A 304 28.32 15.23 33.57
C GLY A 304 29.25 16.35 33.12
N PHE A 305 29.05 16.77 31.87
CA PHE A 305 29.81 17.82 31.19
C PHE A 305 29.99 19.07 32.07
N GLY A 306 31.24 19.55 32.18
CA GLY A 306 31.61 20.77 32.89
C GLY A 306 32.11 20.61 34.33
N THR A 307 32.12 19.39 34.90
CA THR A 307 32.58 19.18 36.29
C THR A 307 34.10 19.23 36.48
N ASN A 308 34.88 19.19 35.39
CA ASN A 308 36.34 19.25 35.40
C ASN A 308 36.91 20.63 35.05
N ILE A 309 36.06 21.64 34.78
CA ILE A 309 36.53 23.00 34.46
C ILE A 309 36.38 23.83 35.73
N SER A 310 37.50 24.36 36.25
CA SER A 310 37.46 25.19 37.44
C SER A 310 36.83 26.55 37.13
N LYS A 311 36.14 27.15 38.10
CA LYS A 311 35.59 28.51 37.95
C LYS A 311 36.63 29.52 37.50
N GLN A 312 37.89 29.31 37.88
CA GLN A 312 39.00 30.20 37.59
C GLN A 312 39.43 30.11 36.12
N GLU A 313 39.39 28.92 35.51
CA GLU A 313 39.65 28.75 34.07
C GLU A 313 38.54 29.39 33.21
N ILE A 314 37.28 29.34 33.68
CA ILE A 314 36.16 30.01 33.01
C ILE A 314 36.33 31.53 33.08
N GLU A 315 36.78 32.05 34.22
CA GLU A 315 37.00 33.47 34.46
C GLU A 315 38.20 34.01 33.64
N ASP A 316 39.28 33.24 33.54
CA ASP A 316 40.45 33.58 32.73
C ASP A 316 40.13 33.53 31.23
N TYR A 317 39.34 32.55 30.77
CA TYR A 317 38.90 32.47 29.38
C TYR A 317 38.00 33.67 29.01
N LEU A 318 37.02 34.00 29.85
CA LEU A 318 36.12 35.14 29.62
C LEU A 318 36.87 36.47 29.60
N ASN A 319 37.88 36.65 30.46
CA ASN A 319 38.74 37.83 30.45
C ASN A 319 39.66 37.91 29.22
N TYR A 320 39.96 36.79 28.56
CA TYR A 320 40.80 36.77 27.36
C TYR A 320 39.99 36.98 26.07
N THR A 321 38.71 36.61 26.07
CA THR A 321 37.82 36.71 24.89
C THR A 321 37.00 38.00 24.78
N LEU A 322 36.95 38.83 25.84
CA LEU A 322 36.26 40.12 25.91
C LEU A 322 37.26 41.29 25.94
#